data_AF-A0A8T0D8Q4-F1
#
_entry.id   AF-A0A8T0D8Q4-F1
#
_cell.length_a   1.000
_cell.length_b   1.000
_cell.length_c   1.000
_cell.angle_alpha   90.00
_cell.angle_beta   90.00
_cell.angle_gamma   90.00
#
_symmetry.space_group_name_H-M   'P 1'
#
loop_
_entity.id
_entity.type
_entity.pdbx_description
1 polymer ?
#
loop_
_entity_poly.entity_id
_entity_poly.type
_entity_poly.pdbx_seq_one_letter_code
_entity_poly.pdbx_strand_id
1 'polypeptide(L)'
;MFHQIQKDLTRMTLLYRRPDLLPMFERILFIWSMRHPGSGYVQDINDLLTPFFVVFLAEYTRVDLNTSVELSLQYAPESVHLDAVEADVFWCTSHLFDTIQDNYTFAQPGIQNKVSMLASLIERVDVNLHRHLVAHNVEFLQFAFRWMNNLLIRELPLRCIIRLWDTYMAERSGFSAFHVYVCAAFLLQFSPELQRQQEFPGLMLLLQNFPTYHWTDEDINLVLAEAFWLQSRFASAPHHLDYRRQTTLD
;
A
#
# COMPACT_ATOMS: atom_id res chain seq x y z
N MET A 1 -9.70 7.79 -19.27
CA MET A 1 -9.61 6.55 -18.48
C MET A 1 -8.69 5.53 -19.15
N PHE A 2 -9.07 4.90 -20.27
CA PHE A 2 -8.24 3.89 -20.92
C PHE A 2 -6.80 4.36 -21.22
N HIS A 3 -6.63 5.53 -21.84
CA HIS A 3 -5.29 6.10 -22.09
C HIS A 3 -4.44 6.29 -20.81
N GLN A 4 -5.07 6.61 -19.67
CA GLN A 4 -4.38 6.73 -18.39
C GLN A 4 -3.90 5.37 -17.88
N ILE A 5 -4.73 4.33 -17.99
CA ILE A 5 -4.34 2.94 -17.67
C ILE A 5 -3.09 2.55 -18.46
N GLN A 6 -3.08 2.78 -19.79
CA GLN A 6 -1.94 2.42 -20.63
C GLN A 6 -0.65 3.17 -20.22
N LYS A 7 -0.77 4.45 -19.90
CA LYS A 7 0.36 5.28 -19.45
C LYS A 7 0.98 4.77 -18.15
N ASP A 8 0.17 4.26 -17.23
CA ASP A 8 0.67 3.77 -15.95
C ASP A 8 1.22 2.34 -16.06
N LEU A 9 0.55 1.47 -16.82
CA LEU A 9 1.01 0.10 -17.07
C LEU A 9 2.36 0.05 -17.78
N THR A 10 2.60 0.95 -18.74
CA THR A 10 3.90 1.05 -19.43
C THR A 10 5.06 1.47 -18.51
N ARG A 11 4.77 1.99 -17.31
CA ARG A 11 5.75 2.37 -16.30
C ARG A 11 5.96 1.29 -15.23
N MET A 12 5.17 0.22 -15.24
CA MET A 12 5.34 -0.89 -14.30
C MET A 12 6.57 -1.71 -14.66
N THR A 13 7.55 -1.77 -13.74
CA THR A 13 8.76 -2.59 -13.92
C THR A 13 8.44 -4.07 -14.14
N LEU A 14 7.36 -4.57 -13.52
CA LEU A 14 6.84 -5.93 -13.71
C LEU A 14 6.60 -6.27 -15.18
N LEU A 15 6.14 -5.30 -15.98
CA LEU A 15 5.72 -5.50 -17.37
C LEU A 15 6.79 -5.07 -18.38
N TYR A 16 7.91 -4.49 -17.93
CA TYR A 16 8.93 -3.88 -18.80
C TYR A 16 9.46 -4.83 -19.90
N ARG A 17 9.74 -6.09 -19.54
CA ARG A 17 10.19 -7.13 -20.48
C ARG A 17 9.07 -8.08 -20.92
N ARG A 18 7.82 -7.78 -20.56
CA ARG A 18 6.65 -8.64 -20.79
C ARG A 18 5.48 -7.85 -21.39
N PRO A 19 5.67 -7.22 -22.56
CA PRO A 19 4.59 -6.49 -23.23
C PRO A 19 3.42 -7.41 -23.64
N ASP A 20 3.65 -8.72 -23.72
CA ASP A 20 2.62 -9.74 -23.94
C ASP A 20 1.56 -9.77 -22.82
N LEU A 21 1.92 -9.34 -21.60
CA LEU A 21 1.01 -9.29 -20.46
C LEU A 21 0.26 -7.96 -20.32
N LEU A 22 0.67 -6.91 -21.04
CA LEU A 22 0.00 -5.60 -20.97
C LEU A 22 -1.50 -5.66 -21.26
N PRO A 23 -1.98 -6.36 -22.31
CA PRO A 23 -3.41 -6.41 -22.61
C PRO A 23 -4.26 -7.02 -21.49
N MET A 24 -3.70 -7.97 -20.72
CA MET A 24 -4.37 -8.57 -19.56
C MET A 24 -4.59 -7.52 -18.46
N PHE A 25 -3.53 -6.82 -18.06
CA PHE A 25 -3.63 -5.76 -17.05
C PHE A 25 -4.54 -4.62 -17.50
N GLU A 26 -4.48 -4.24 -18.79
CA GLU A 26 -5.38 -3.25 -19.38
C GLU A 26 -6.84 -3.68 -19.24
N ARG A 27 -7.17 -4.93 -19.57
CA ARG A 27 -8.55 -5.47 -19.45
C ARG A 27 -9.03 -5.49 -18.01
N ILE A 28 -8.23 -6.00 -17.07
CA ILE A 28 -8.60 -6.07 -15.64
C ILE A 28 -8.94 -4.67 -15.13
N LEU A 29 -8.03 -3.71 -15.31
CA LEU A 29 -8.20 -2.35 -14.82
C LEU A 29 -9.33 -1.61 -15.54
N PHE A 30 -9.48 -1.81 -16.84
CA PHE A 30 -10.55 -1.19 -17.61
C PHE A 30 -11.93 -1.70 -17.19
N ILE A 31 -12.10 -3.03 -17.10
CA ILE A 31 -13.36 -3.65 -16.68
C ILE A 31 -13.70 -3.22 -15.25
N TRP A 32 -12.73 -3.27 -14.33
CA TRP A 32 -12.96 -2.84 -12.95
C TRP A 32 -13.40 -1.37 -12.88
N SER A 33 -12.69 -0.48 -13.58
CA SER A 33 -12.99 0.96 -13.58
C SER A 33 -14.36 1.27 -14.17
N MET A 34 -14.78 0.55 -15.21
CA MET A 34 -16.10 0.68 -15.82
C MET A 34 -17.23 0.20 -14.90
N ARG A 35 -16.96 -0.81 -14.05
CA ARG A 35 -17.92 -1.33 -13.07
C ARG A 35 -18.03 -0.46 -11.81
N HIS A 36 -17.08 0.45 -11.57
CA HIS A 36 -17.04 1.30 -10.38
C HIS A 36 -17.00 2.79 -10.76
N PRO A 37 -18.07 3.35 -11.35
CA PRO A 37 -18.07 4.72 -11.87
C PRO A 37 -17.86 5.80 -10.80
N GLY A 38 -18.11 5.51 -9.52
CA GLY A 38 -17.83 6.42 -8.41
C GLY A 38 -16.34 6.64 -8.12
N SER A 39 -15.48 5.72 -8.59
CA SER A 39 -14.02 5.81 -8.48
C SER A 39 -13.38 5.99 -9.86
N GLY A 40 -13.77 5.15 -10.83
CA GLY A 40 -13.08 5.02 -12.11
C GLY A 40 -11.64 4.51 -11.92
N TYR A 41 -10.78 4.79 -12.89
CA TYR A 41 -9.35 4.50 -12.75
C TYR A 41 -8.66 5.63 -11.96
N VAL A 42 -8.03 5.27 -10.85
CA VAL A 42 -7.20 6.16 -10.03
C VAL A 42 -5.74 5.75 -10.21
N GLN A 43 -4.83 6.72 -10.28
CA GLN A 43 -3.41 6.43 -10.45
C GLN A 43 -2.90 5.52 -9.32
N ASP A 44 -1.97 4.64 -9.68
CA ASP A 44 -1.26 3.71 -8.80
C ASP A 44 -2.08 2.48 -8.34
N ILE A 45 -3.39 2.40 -8.65
CA ILE A 45 -4.17 1.16 -8.37
C ILE A 45 -3.67 -0.04 -9.17
N ASN A 46 -2.97 0.21 -10.28
CA ASN A 46 -2.33 -0.81 -11.11
C ASN A 46 -1.31 -1.65 -10.32
N ASP A 47 -0.67 -1.08 -9.29
CA ASP A 47 0.32 -1.81 -8.51
C ASP A 47 -0.34 -2.91 -7.66
N LEU A 48 -1.59 -2.70 -7.25
CA LEU A 48 -2.34 -3.60 -6.36
C LEU A 48 -2.73 -4.91 -7.05
N LEU A 49 -2.62 -5.00 -8.37
CA LEU A 49 -2.74 -6.25 -9.12
C LEU A 49 -1.50 -7.14 -8.94
N THR A 50 -0.33 -6.55 -8.66
CA THR A 50 0.96 -7.24 -8.72
C THR A 50 1.05 -8.43 -7.76
N PRO A 51 0.68 -8.32 -6.47
CA PRO A 51 0.78 -9.46 -5.55
C PRO A 51 -0.11 -10.62 -5.98
N PHE A 52 -1.37 -10.35 -6.35
CA PHE A 52 -2.29 -11.37 -6.86
C PHE A 52 -1.77 -12.03 -8.14
N PHE A 53 -1.31 -11.22 -9.10
CA PHE A 53 -0.82 -11.72 -10.37
C PHE A 53 0.38 -12.64 -10.17
N VAL A 54 1.36 -12.24 -9.36
CA VAL A 54 2.55 -13.05 -9.08
C VAL A 54 2.20 -14.34 -8.35
N VAL A 55 1.32 -14.28 -7.35
CA VAL A 55 0.90 -15.46 -6.57
C VAL A 55 0.15 -16.47 -7.45
N PHE A 56 -0.84 -16.03 -8.22
CA PHE A 56 -1.61 -16.93 -9.09
C PHE A 56 -0.80 -17.46 -10.26
N LEU A 57 0.10 -16.65 -10.83
CA LEU A 57 0.98 -17.12 -11.89
C LEU A 57 1.97 -18.19 -11.40
N ALA A 58 2.41 -18.11 -10.14
CA ALA A 58 3.34 -19.06 -9.53
C ALA A 58 2.79 -20.49 -9.43
N GLU A 59 1.47 -20.69 -9.56
CA GLU A 59 0.85 -22.02 -9.65
C GLU A 59 1.22 -22.75 -10.96
N TYR A 60 1.44 -22.00 -12.04
CA TYR A 60 1.61 -22.55 -13.39
C TYR A 60 3.05 -22.51 -13.90
N THR A 61 3.90 -21.65 -13.33
CA THR A 61 5.29 -21.50 -13.75
C THR A 61 6.13 -20.93 -12.62
N ARG A 62 7.43 -21.19 -12.65
CA ARG A 62 8.35 -20.56 -11.71
C ARG A 62 8.48 -19.08 -12.04
N VAL A 63 8.03 -18.24 -11.11
CA VAL A 63 8.13 -16.78 -11.17
C VAL A 63 9.38 -16.34 -10.41
N ASP A 64 10.33 -15.75 -11.12
CA ASP A 64 11.51 -15.13 -10.52
C ASP A 64 11.40 -13.60 -10.70
N LEU A 65 11.58 -12.86 -9.61
CA LEU A 65 11.59 -11.40 -9.60
C LEU A 65 12.96 -10.90 -9.15
N ASN A 66 13.54 -9.96 -9.90
CA ASN A 66 14.74 -9.27 -9.43
C ASN A 66 14.39 -8.22 -8.35
N THR A 67 15.41 -7.56 -7.79
CA THR A 67 15.22 -6.52 -6.76
C THR A 67 14.40 -5.32 -7.23
N SER A 68 14.30 -5.09 -8.54
CA SER A 68 13.47 -4.04 -9.16
C SER A 68 12.07 -4.52 -9.52
N VAL A 69 11.69 -5.74 -9.13
CA VAL A 69 10.39 -6.37 -9.45
C VAL A 69 10.21 -6.61 -10.95
N GLU A 70 11.30 -6.80 -11.69
CA GLU A 70 11.23 -7.21 -13.10
C GLU A 70 10.87 -8.70 -13.21
N LEU A 71 9.88 -9.02 -14.04
CA LEU A 71 9.36 -10.37 -14.19
C LEU A 71 10.18 -11.24 -15.13
N SER A 72 10.69 -12.36 -14.61
CA SER A 72 11.25 -13.46 -15.38
C SER A 72 10.46 -14.74 -15.11
N LEU A 73 10.12 -15.46 -16.18
CA LEU A 73 9.45 -16.76 -16.08
C LEU A 73 10.36 -17.84 -16.63
N GLN A 74 10.42 -18.97 -15.93
CA GLN A 74 11.18 -20.13 -16.42
C GLN A 74 10.56 -20.71 -17.70
N TYR A 75 9.22 -20.77 -17.75
CA TYR A 75 8.45 -21.23 -18.90
C TYR A 75 7.31 -20.25 -19.20
N ALA A 76 7.01 -20.08 -20.48
CA ALA A 76 5.84 -19.32 -20.90
C ALA A 76 4.56 -20.11 -20.54
N PRO A 77 3.65 -19.54 -19.73
CA PRO A 77 2.38 -20.19 -19.40
C PRO A 77 1.51 -20.32 -20.65
N GLU A 78 0.71 -21.39 -20.70
CA GLU A 78 -0.29 -21.58 -21.74
C GLU A 78 -1.39 -20.51 -21.64
N SER A 79 -2.05 -20.21 -22.76
CA SER A 79 -3.11 -19.20 -22.81
C SER A 79 -4.25 -19.48 -21.83
N VAL A 80 -4.62 -20.76 -21.68
CA VAL A 80 -5.69 -21.17 -20.75
C VAL A 80 -5.32 -20.86 -19.28
N HIS A 81 -4.05 -20.98 -18.91
CA HIS A 81 -3.58 -20.61 -17.57
C HIS A 81 -3.59 -19.10 -17.39
N LEU A 82 -3.21 -18.33 -18.42
CA LEU A 82 -3.28 -16.87 -18.38
C LEU A 82 -4.73 -16.37 -18.26
N ASP A 83 -5.68 -17.01 -18.93
CA ASP A 83 -7.11 -16.68 -18.81
C ASP A 83 -7.64 -16.92 -17.37
N ALA A 84 -7.22 -18.03 -16.75
CA ALA A 84 -7.56 -18.32 -15.34
C ALA A 84 -6.93 -17.29 -14.39
N VAL A 85 -5.63 -17.01 -14.55
CA VAL A 85 -4.91 -15.99 -13.75
C VAL A 85 -5.58 -14.61 -13.91
N GLU A 86 -5.96 -14.21 -15.12
CA GLU A 86 -6.64 -12.93 -15.35
C GLU A 86 -7.95 -12.82 -14.55
N ALA A 87 -8.77 -13.88 -14.57
CA ALA A 87 -10.03 -13.93 -13.86
C ALA A 87 -9.83 -13.86 -12.33
N ASP A 88 -8.87 -14.62 -11.80
CA ASP A 88 -8.60 -14.67 -10.37
C ASP A 88 -8.01 -13.34 -9.86
N VAL A 89 -7.07 -12.74 -10.61
CA VAL A 89 -6.56 -11.39 -10.30
C VAL A 89 -7.70 -10.39 -10.28
N PHE A 90 -8.60 -10.42 -11.27
CA PHE A 90 -9.74 -9.50 -11.32
C PHE A 90 -10.64 -9.64 -10.09
N TRP A 91 -11.05 -10.86 -9.73
CA TRP A 91 -11.98 -11.07 -8.62
C TRP A 91 -11.36 -10.77 -7.26
N CYS A 92 -10.13 -11.22 -7.02
CA CYS A 92 -9.45 -10.96 -5.75
C CYS A 92 -9.10 -9.47 -5.57
N THR A 93 -8.70 -8.80 -6.65
CA THR A 93 -8.47 -7.34 -6.64
C THR A 93 -9.78 -6.59 -6.41
N SER A 94 -10.88 -7.01 -7.04
CA SER A 94 -12.21 -6.42 -6.82
C SER A 94 -12.63 -6.55 -5.35
N HIS A 95 -12.44 -7.73 -4.76
CA HIS A 95 -12.74 -7.97 -3.35
C HIS A 95 -11.86 -7.12 -2.42
N LEU A 96 -10.57 -6.94 -2.74
CA LEU A 96 -9.71 -6.00 -2.00
C LEU A 96 -10.30 -4.58 -2.08
N PHE A 97 -10.62 -4.09 -3.27
CA PHE A 97 -11.15 -2.75 -3.44
C PHE A 97 -12.48 -2.50 -2.73
N ASP A 98 -13.33 -3.52 -2.60
CA ASP A 98 -14.57 -3.43 -1.83
C ASP A 98 -14.33 -3.09 -0.35
N THR A 99 -13.17 -3.44 0.21
CA THR A 99 -12.82 -3.12 1.60
C THR A 99 -12.35 -1.68 1.81
N ILE A 100 -11.97 -0.98 0.74
CA ILE A 100 -11.34 0.35 0.77
C ILE A 100 -11.89 1.30 -0.31
N GLN A 101 -13.17 1.16 -0.68
CA GLN A 101 -13.79 1.94 -1.76
C GLN A 101 -13.62 3.46 -1.59
N ASP A 102 -13.73 3.94 -0.35
CA ASP A 102 -13.62 5.35 0.02
C ASP A 102 -12.23 5.95 -0.26
N ASN A 103 -11.19 5.11 -0.43
CA ASN A 103 -9.86 5.55 -0.85
C ASN A 103 -9.81 6.07 -2.29
N TYR A 104 -10.72 5.62 -3.15
CA TYR A 104 -10.65 5.86 -4.60
C TYR A 104 -11.82 6.69 -5.14
N THR A 105 -12.82 7.01 -4.30
CA THR A 105 -13.88 7.94 -4.67
C THR A 105 -13.37 9.39 -4.78
N PHE A 106 -14.20 10.28 -5.34
CA PHE A 106 -13.85 11.70 -5.52
C PHE A 106 -13.30 12.34 -4.23
N ALA A 107 -12.18 13.06 -4.37
CA ALA A 107 -11.40 13.66 -3.27
C ALA A 107 -10.79 12.68 -2.26
N GLN A 108 -10.93 11.37 -2.45
CA GLN A 108 -10.28 10.31 -1.68
C GLN A 108 -10.39 10.48 -0.15
N PRO A 109 -11.60 10.67 0.41
CA PRO A 109 -11.80 10.93 1.83
C PRO A 109 -11.26 9.79 2.71
N GLY A 110 -11.30 8.54 2.22
CA GLY A 110 -10.75 7.40 2.93
C GLY A 110 -9.25 7.50 3.18
N ILE A 111 -8.49 8.03 2.23
CA ILE A 111 -7.04 8.26 2.38
C ILE A 111 -6.80 9.37 3.40
N GLN A 112 -7.50 10.50 3.28
CA GLN A 112 -7.34 11.64 4.20
C GLN A 112 -7.61 11.22 5.65
N ASN A 113 -8.70 10.48 5.88
CA ASN A 113 -9.05 9.95 7.19
C ASN A 113 -7.95 9.02 7.74
N LYS A 114 -7.46 8.06 6.94
CA LYS A 114 -6.40 7.13 7.35
C LYS A 114 -5.09 7.85 7.67
N VAL A 115 -4.73 8.89 6.93
CA VAL A 115 -3.55 9.73 7.20
C VAL A 115 -3.71 10.51 8.51
N SER A 116 -4.88 11.10 8.77
CA SER A 116 -5.16 11.78 10.05
C SER A 116 -5.14 10.82 11.24
N MET A 117 -5.66 9.60 11.07
CA MET A 117 -5.59 8.55 12.07
C MET A 117 -4.15 8.12 12.36
N LEU A 118 -3.33 7.96 11.31
CA LEU A 118 -1.90 7.67 11.45
C LEU A 118 -1.19 8.76 12.26
N ALA A 119 -1.38 10.04 11.90
CA ALA A 119 -0.77 11.16 12.62
C ALA A 119 -1.16 11.17 14.11
N SER A 120 -2.45 10.97 14.40
CA SER A 120 -2.99 10.91 15.77
C SER A 120 -2.44 9.72 16.56
N LEU A 121 -2.24 8.57 15.91
CA LEU A 121 -1.67 7.38 16.54
C LEU A 121 -0.19 7.59 16.89
N ILE A 122 0.59 8.16 15.97
CA ILE A 122 2.00 8.48 16.21
C ILE A 122 2.15 9.52 17.31
N GLU A 123 1.33 10.57 17.35
CA GLU A 123 1.32 11.54 18.45
C GLU A 123 1.16 10.89 19.84
N ARG A 124 0.34 9.83 19.92
CA ARG A 124 0.06 9.12 21.17
C ARG A 124 1.14 8.11 21.55
N VAL A 125 1.74 7.45 20.57
CA VAL A 125 2.68 6.34 20.80
C VAL A 125 4.13 6.82 20.86
N ASP A 126 4.49 7.77 20.02
CA ASP A 126 5.82 8.39 19.97
C ASP A 126 5.70 9.90 19.73
N VAL A 127 5.38 10.61 20.82
CA VAL A 127 5.22 12.07 20.82
C VAL A 127 6.49 12.81 20.38
N ASN A 128 7.67 12.21 20.59
CA ASN A 128 8.94 12.82 20.20
C ASN A 128 9.10 12.80 18.69
N LEU A 129 8.85 11.65 18.05
CA LEU A 129 8.81 11.56 16.59
C LEU A 129 7.76 12.49 15.99
N HIS A 130 6.54 12.50 16.52
CA HIS A 130 5.49 13.38 16.02
C HIS A 130 5.90 14.86 16.08
N ARG A 131 6.38 15.33 17.25
CA ARG A 131 6.86 16.71 17.42
C ARG A 131 8.04 17.03 16.52
N HIS A 132 8.95 16.07 16.32
CA HIS A 132 10.10 16.23 15.44
C HIS A 132 9.66 16.48 13.99
N LEU A 133 8.75 15.66 13.46
CA LEU A 133 8.21 15.85 12.10
C LEU A 133 7.51 17.21 11.95
N VAL A 134 6.66 17.58 12.93
CA VAL A 134 5.97 18.88 12.93
C VAL A 134 6.95 20.04 12.99
N ALA A 135 7.98 19.98 13.85
CA ALA A 135 8.98 21.03 13.99
C ALA A 135 9.80 21.26 12.70
N HIS A 136 9.94 20.22 11.87
CA HIS A 136 10.60 20.30 10.57
C HIS A 136 9.64 20.55 9.41
N ASN A 137 8.38 20.91 9.68
CA ASN A 137 7.33 21.16 8.68
C ASN A 137 7.04 19.95 7.76
N VAL A 138 7.20 18.74 8.28
CA VAL A 138 6.80 17.51 7.58
C VAL A 138 5.34 17.22 7.90
N GLU A 139 4.50 17.32 6.87
CA GLU A 139 3.09 16.93 6.97
C GLU A 139 2.92 15.46 6.63
N PHE A 140 2.12 14.73 7.40
CA PHE A 140 1.89 13.30 7.18
C PHE A 140 1.37 12.99 5.76
N LEU A 141 0.58 13.88 5.18
CA LEU A 141 0.06 13.71 3.82
C LEU A 141 1.18 13.64 2.76
N GLN A 142 2.32 14.30 2.97
CA GLN A 142 3.43 14.35 2.00
C GLN A 142 4.11 13.00 1.78
N PHE A 143 3.98 12.05 2.72
CA PHE A 143 4.55 10.71 2.59
C PHE A 143 3.49 9.61 2.71
N ALA A 144 2.57 9.72 3.67
CA ALA A 144 1.62 8.66 4.00
C ALA A 144 0.49 8.53 2.98
N PHE A 145 0.26 9.54 2.12
CA PHE A 145 -0.71 9.41 1.02
C PHE A 145 -0.39 8.17 0.17
N ARG A 146 0.87 8.02 -0.26
CA ARG A 146 1.31 6.88 -1.07
C ARG A 146 1.18 5.56 -0.31
N TRP A 147 1.47 5.57 0.99
CA TRP A 147 1.37 4.36 1.81
C TRP A 147 -0.06 3.85 1.87
N MET A 148 -1.03 4.75 2.09
CA MET A 148 -2.45 4.39 2.16
C MET A 148 -3.04 4.06 0.78
N ASN A 149 -2.63 4.78 -0.26
CA ASN A 149 -3.15 4.58 -1.62
C ASN A 149 -2.69 3.25 -2.22
N ASN A 150 -1.47 2.83 -1.89
CA ASN A 150 -0.79 1.67 -2.46
C ASN A 150 -0.52 0.55 -1.47
N LEU A 151 -1.08 0.62 -0.26
CA LEU A 151 -0.94 -0.40 0.78
C LEU A 151 0.53 -0.78 1.04
N LEU A 152 1.39 0.24 1.16
CA LEU A 152 2.85 0.14 1.33
C LEU A 152 3.63 -0.58 0.20
N ILE A 153 3.02 -0.95 -0.94
CA ILE A 153 3.70 -1.71 -2.01
C ILE A 153 4.91 -0.98 -2.61
N ARG A 154 4.96 0.35 -2.46
CA ARG A 154 6.07 1.20 -2.93
C ARG A 154 7.20 1.31 -1.91
N GLU A 155 6.96 0.89 -0.67
CA GLU A 155 7.90 1.02 0.46
C GLU A 155 8.55 -0.31 0.85
N LEU A 156 8.01 -1.43 0.37
CA LEU A 156 8.43 -2.79 0.75
C LEU A 156 8.72 -3.65 -0.49
N PRO A 157 9.69 -4.58 -0.42
CA PRO A 157 9.86 -5.59 -1.46
C PRO A 157 8.59 -6.42 -1.66
N LEU A 158 8.31 -6.87 -2.89
CA LEU A 158 7.07 -7.60 -3.19
C LEU A 158 6.89 -8.85 -2.30
N ARG A 159 7.96 -9.59 -1.99
CA ARG A 159 7.90 -10.76 -1.07
C ARG A 159 7.32 -10.37 0.30
N CYS A 160 7.70 -9.22 0.81
CA CYS A 160 7.24 -8.69 2.08
C CYS A 160 5.78 -8.25 1.99
N ILE A 161 5.35 -7.73 0.83
CA ILE A 161 3.94 -7.37 0.57
C ILE A 161 3.06 -8.61 0.50
N ILE A 162 3.50 -9.66 -0.19
CA ILE A 162 2.77 -10.95 -0.22
C ILE A 162 2.62 -11.47 1.21
N ARG A 163 3.71 -11.54 1.97
CA ARG A 163 3.68 -11.95 3.38
C ARG A 163 2.76 -11.05 4.22
N LEU A 164 2.79 -9.74 4.04
CA LEU A 164 1.90 -8.80 4.74
C LEU A 164 0.43 -9.06 4.41
N TRP A 165 0.13 -9.33 3.13
CA TRP A 165 -1.22 -9.53 2.64
C TRP A 165 -1.83 -10.86 3.10
N ASP A 166 -1.02 -11.89 3.40
CA ASP A 166 -1.50 -13.09 4.10
C ASP A 166 -2.24 -12.71 5.39
N THR A 167 -1.67 -11.79 6.16
CA THR A 167 -2.27 -11.32 7.41
C THR A 167 -3.43 -10.36 7.14
N TYR A 168 -3.38 -9.52 6.11
CA TYR A 168 -4.53 -8.65 5.76
C TYR A 168 -5.77 -9.43 5.34
N MET A 169 -5.61 -10.58 4.68
CA MET A 169 -6.72 -11.44 4.33
C MET A 169 -7.26 -12.23 5.53
N ALA A 170 -6.40 -12.55 6.50
CA ALA A 170 -6.81 -13.26 7.73
C ALA A 170 -7.45 -12.33 8.77
N GLU A 171 -7.04 -11.06 8.82
CA GLU A 171 -7.51 -10.07 9.79
C GLU A 171 -8.82 -9.42 9.37
N ARG A 172 -9.67 -9.13 10.37
CA ARG A 172 -10.89 -8.36 10.13
C ARG A 172 -10.51 -6.93 9.75
N SER A 173 -11.03 -6.47 8.61
CA SER A 173 -10.71 -5.13 8.10
C SER A 173 -9.20 -4.92 7.89
N GLY A 174 -8.49 -5.97 7.47
CA GLY A 174 -7.03 -6.00 7.27
C GLY A 174 -6.52 -4.86 6.38
N PHE A 175 -7.06 -4.76 5.17
CA PHE A 175 -6.68 -3.73 4.19
C PHE A 175 -7.15 -2.31 4.56
N SER A 176 -8.09 -2.16 5.49
CA SER A 176 -8.70 -0.87 5.82
C SER A 176 -8.20 -0.33 7.16
N ALA A 177 -8.84 -0.71 8.27
CA ALA A 177 -8.51 -0.18 9.59
C ALA A 177 -7.16 -0.71 10.11
N PHE A 178 -6.89 -2.01 9.92
CA PHE A 178 -5.65 -2.62 10.42
C PHE A 178 -4.40 -2.04 9.73
N HIS A 179 -4.52 -1.69 8.45
CA HIS A 179 -3.45 -1.06 7.67
C HIS A 179 -2.89 0.22 8.33
N VAL A 180 -3.73 1.03 8.99
CA VAL A 180 -3.26 2.24 9.70
C VAL A 180 -2.29 1.89 10.84
N TYR A 181 -2.56 0.81 11.57
CA TYR A 181 -1.67 0.33 12.63
C TYR A 181 -0.38 -0.27 12.07
N VAL A 182 -0.44 -0.94 10.92
CA VAL A 182 0.76 -1.38 10.20
C VAL A 182 1.61 -0.20 9.75
N CYS A 183 1.03 0.83 9.16
CA CYS A 183 1.76 2.05 8.79
C CYS A 183 2.41 2.73 10.01
N ALA A 184 1.74 2.71 11.17
CA ALA A 184 2.32 3.25 12.40
C ALA A 184 3.49 2.40 12.90
N ALA A 185 3.32 1.09 13.03
CA ALA A 185 4.39 0.16 13.40
C ALA A 185 5.59 0.27 12.45
N PHE A 186 5.32 0.31 11.13
CA PHE A 186 6.34 0.50 10.10
C PHE A 186 7.13 1.81 10.29
N LEU A 187 6.45 2.93 10.55
CA LEU A 187 7.13 4.22 10.81
C LEU A 187 7.97 4.16 12.09
N LEU A 188 7.48 3.49 13.14
CA LEU A 188 8.17 3.38 14.43
C LEU A 188 9.49 2.61 14.33
N GLN A 189 9.59 1.63 13.41
CA GLN A 189 10.85 0.93 13.13
C GLN A 189 12.00 1.88 12.73
N PHE A 190 11.68 3.04 12.17
CA PHE A 190 12.65 4.04 11.72
C PHE A 190 12.64 5.31 12.58
N SER A 191 11.92 5.31 13.71
CA SER A 191 11.85 6.47 14.61
C SER A 191 13.23 6.99 15.02
N PRO A 192 14.22 6.15 15.40
CA PRO A 192 15.56 6.62 15.76
C PRO A 192 16.32 7.29 14.61
N GLU A 193 16.20 6.79 13.38
CA GLU A 193 16.80 7.36 12.17
C GLU A 193 16.16 8.70 11.82
N LEU A 194 14.83 8.76 11.86
CA LEU A 194 14.06 9.96 11.53
C LEU A 194 14.36 11.09 12.53
N GLN A 195 14.38 10.80 13.84
CA GLN A 195 14.70 11.79 14.86
C GLN A 195 16.16 12.29 14.80
N ARG A 196 17.07 11.52 14.19
CA ARG A 196 18.44 11.97 13.93
C ARG A 196 18.52 12.95 12.76
N GLN A 197 17.65 12.85 11.75
CA GLN A 197 17.65 13.79 10.64
C GLN A 197 17.06 15.14 11.00
N GLN A 198 17.85 16.21 10.82
CA GLN A 198 17.49 17.58 11.20
C GLN A 198 17.08 18.45 10.00
N GLU A 199 17.15 17.91 8.79
CA GLU A 199 16.85 18.65 7.57
C GLU A 199 15.59 18.10 6.90
N PHE A 200 14.66 18.99 6.54
CA PHE A 200 13.43 18.63 5.83
C PHE A 200 13.68 17.76 4.57
N PRO A 201 14.64 18.10 3.67
CA PRO A 201 14.93 17.26 2.51
C PRO A 201 15.37 15.83 2.89
N GLY A 202 16.18 15.70 3.94
CA GLY A 202 16.64 14.39 4.44
C GLY A 202 15.52 13.56 5.04
N LEU A 203 14.62 14.18 5.81
CA LEU A 203 13.43 13.54 6.34
C LEU A 203 12.51 13.04 5.22
N MET A 204 12.22 13.89 4.23
CA MET A 204 11.37 13.51 3.10
C MET A 204 11.99 12.39 2.26
N LEU A 205 13.31 12.42 2.05
CA LEU A 205 14.02 11.35 1.33
C LEU A 205 13.87 10.01 2.05
N LEU A 206 14.06 9.98 3.37
CA LEU A 206 13.91 8.76 4.19
C LEU A 206 12.46 8.25 4.18
N LEU A 207 11.49 9.13 4.44
CA LEU A 207 10.06 8.78 4.50
C LEU A 207 9.50 8.26 3.17
N GLN A 208 10.15 8.60 2.04
CA GLN A 208 9.76 8.14 0.72
C GLN A 208 10.67 7.03 0.16
N ASN A 209 11.74 6.66 0.86
CA ASN A 209 12.71 5.64 0.40
C ASN A 209 13.35 4.93 1.59
N PHE A 210 12.55 4.20 2.37
CA PHE A 210 13.11 3.40 3.46
C PHE A 210 14.03 2.30 2.94
N PRO A 211 15.10 1.94 3.68
CA PRO A 211 16.05 0.93 3.26
C PRO A 211 15.51 -0.50 3.49
N THR A 212 14.34 -0.83 2.96
CA THR A 212 13.64 -2.11 3.18
C THR A 212 14.04 -3.22 2.21
N TYR A 213 14.95 -2.96 1.26
CA TYR A 213 15.32 -3.90 0.20
C TYR A 213 15.80 -5.27 0.72
N HIS A 214 16.38 -5.29 1.91
CA HIS A 214 16.91 -6.50 2.58
C HIS A 214 15.91 -7.17 3.52
N TRP A 215 14.72 -6.59 3.70
CA TRP A 215 13.71 -7.12 4.62
C TRP A 215 13.21 -8.50 4.21
N THR A 216 12.84 -9.28 5.20
CA THR A 216 12.40 -10.66 5.09
C THR A 216 11.04 -10.83 5.78
N ASP A 217 10.56 -12.07 5.85
CA ASP A 217 9.35 -12.39 6.57
C ASP A 217 9.48 -12.10 8.08
N GLU A 218 10.69 -12.18 8.63
CA GLU A 218 10.96 -11.87 10.05
C GLU A 218 10.68 -10.40 10.36
N ASP A 219 11.13 -9.48 9.51
CA ASP A 219 10.88 -8.04 9.66
C ASP A 219 9.38 -7.73 9.58
N ILE A 220 8.66 -8.38 8.65
CA ILE A 220 7.21 -8.23 8.53
C ILE A 220 6.47 -8.81 9.72
N ASN A 221 6.93 -9.92 10.29
CA ASN A 221 6.37 -10.48 11.53
C ASN A 221 6.52 -9.50 12.69
N LEU A 222 7.66 -8.81 12.82
CA LEU A 222 7.87 -7.81 13.86
C LEU A 222 6.91 -6.62 13.70
N VAL A 223 6.78 -6.09 12.48
CA VAL A 223 5.83 -5.00 12.18
C VAL A 223 4.40 -5.43 12.47
N LEU A 224 4.00 -6.64 12.06
CA LEU A 224 2.65 -7.17 12.30
C LEU A 224 2.37 -7.37 13.79
N ALA A 225 3.33 -7.88 14.55
CA ALA A 225 3.20 -8.05 16.00
C ALA A 225 3.00 -6.71 16.71
N GLU A 226 3.79 -5.69 16.34
CA GLU A 226 3.64 -4.34 16.87
C GLU A 226 2.31 -3.71 16.44
N ALA A 227 1.90 -3.87 15.18
CA ALA A 227 0.62 -3.38 14.67
C ALA A 227 -0.57 -3.99 15.41
N PHE A 228 -0.54 -5.30 15.69
CA PHE A 228 -1.59 -5.98 16.46
C PHE A 228 -1.64 -5.49 17.91
N TRP A 229 -0.47 -5.23 18.51
CA TRP A 229 -0.39 -4.62 19.84
C TRP A 229 -0.99 -3.21 19.86
N LEU A 230 -0.65 -2.37 18.86
CA LEU A 230 -1.20 -1.03 18.70
C LEU A 230 -2.72 -1.06 18.52
N GLN A 231 -3.22 -1.94 17.64
CA GLN A 231 -4.64 -2.11 17.42
C GLN A 231 -5.35 -2.51 18.73
N SER A 232 -4.83 -3.52 19.44
CA SER A 232 -5.42 -4.00 20.69
C SER A 232 -5.49 -2.91 21.77
N ARG A 233 -4.50 -2.00 21.81
CA ARG A 233 -4.43 -0.93 22.79
C ARG A 233 -5.30 0.27 22.44
N PHE A 234 -5.41 0.62 21.17
CA PHE A 234 -5.98 1.90 20.73
C PHE A 234 -7.31 1.79 19.98
N ALA A 235 -7.74 0.58 19.57
CA ALA A 235 -9.03 0.39 18.89
C ALA A 235 -10.24 0.72 19.78
N SER A 236 -10.12 0.54 21.10
CA SER A 236 -11.20 0.74 22.08
C SER A 236 -11.22 2.13 22.74
N ALA A 237 -10.34 3.05 22.33
CA ALA A 237 -10.24 4.36 22.95
C ALA A 237 -11.46 5.24 22.56
N PRO A 238 -12.29 5.71 23.51
CA PRO A 238 -13.38 6.64 23.20
C PRO A 238 -12.75 7.93 22.64
N HIS A 239 -13.28 8.45 21.52
CA HIS A 239 -12.75 9.59 20.74
C HIS A 239 -11.58 9.31 19.76
N HIS A 240 -11.30 8.05 19.37
CA HIS A 240 -10.20 7.75 18.43
C HIS A 240 -10.43 8.19 16.96
N LEU A 241 -11.67 8.48 16.55
CA LEU A 241 -12.03 8.83 15.15
C LEU A 241 -12.38 10.30 14.93
N ASP A 242 -12.53 11.09 15.99
CA ASP A 242 -12.89 12.51 15.86
C ASP A 242 -11.64 13.38 15.91
N TYR A 243 -10.88 13.41 14.81
CA TYR A 243 -10.00 14.55 14.54
C TYR A 243 -10.85 15.74 14.05
N ARG A 244 -11.77 16.21 14.89
CA ARG A 244 -12.25 17.59 14.83
C ARG A 244 -11.43 18.36 15.86
N ARG A 245 -10.20 18.76 15.49
CA ARG A 245 -9.59 19.88 16.19
C ARG A 245 -10.53 21.06 16.00
N GLN A 246 -11.07 21.53 17.11
CA GLN A 246 -11.68 22.85 17.22
C GLN A 246 -10.70 23.85 16.58
N THR A 247 -11.08 24.39 15.43
CA THR A 247 -10.60 25.69 14.98
C THR A 247 -11.12 26.71 15.98
N THR A 248 -10.44 26.85 17.12
CA THR A 248 -10.45 28.09 17.89
C THR A 248 -9.43 29.00 17.25
N LEU A 249 -9.88 29.79 16.28
CA LEU A 249 -9.30 31.08 15.92
C LEU A 249 -10.49 32.00 15.65
N ASP A 250 -10.70 32.91 16.61
CA ASP A 250 -11.40 34.20 16.57
C ASP A 250 -12.45 34.48 15.48
#